data_AF-A0A534RCM9-F1
#
_entry.id   AF-A0A534RCM9-F1
#
_cell.length_a   1.000
_cell.length_b   1.000
_cell.length_c   1.000
_cell.angle_alpha   90.00
_cell.angle_beta   90.00
_cell.angle_gamma   90.00
#
_symmetry.space_group_name_H-M   'P 1'
#
loop_
_entity.id
_entity.type
_entity.pdbx_description
1 polymer ?
#
loop_
_entity_poly.entity_id
_entity_poly.type
_entity_poly.pdbx_seq_one_letter_code
_entity_poly.pdbx_strand_id
1 'polypeptide(L)'
;MPSPARERPRRPARTPPGTDGCASAGSSRRAPTARDARSRPTGVLLLGDAAHPMSPIRTQGINMGLRDALVAANHLVPAIQAGGRGTDLEAATRRIEEERMPEIARSQELQVSSSKPSAPCAVPCSVASFFPCWDGSDSRGASGFTASARSGTELSPSGSQFERTKEEKVTSMHELPRSRLGPSAAIVGAVLLFVGTYLHPMGADPNVPLAAFTEYAADRHWVASHLMQLLGFVSMMAALVLLSRSMMDGPAAEWATLGMTGAVASLAVASALQAVDGVALKFMVDGWMATAEPGKAALFQAAFGVRQVEVGLASVTSLLLGLTASTYGVALLIDRRFPRWLGAFAIVGGVPTAIAGVVIARTGFSNLAMAINMPSGSLLILWMIVFGVSGWRRR
;
A
#
# COMPACT_ATOMS: atom_id res chain seq x y z
N MET A 1 -48.98 -81.99 1.47
CA MET A 1 -49.47 -82.01 0.07
C MET A 1 -50.81 -81.28 0.01
N PRO A 2 -51.19 -80.58 -1.07
CA PRO A 2 -50.51 -79.54 -1.90
C PRO A 2 -51.33 -78.21 -1.92
N SER A 3 -50.72 -77.00 -2.00
CA SER A 3 -50.49 -76.11 -3.17
C SER A 3 -51.73 -75.45 -3.83
N PRO A 4 -51.66 -74.28 -4.54
CA PRO A 4 -50.78 -73.10 -4.40
C PRO A 4 -51.45 -71.70 -4.63
N ALA A 5 -50.65 -70.65 -4.36
CA ALA A 5 -50.49 -69.37 -5.07
C ALA A 5 -51.61 -68.29 -5.12
N ARG A 6 -51.24 -67.08 -4.64
CA ARG A 6 -51.16 -65.88 -5.49
C ARG A 6 -50.08 -64.92 -4.99
N GLU A 7 -48.95 -64.90 -5.71
CA GLU A 7 -47.89 -63.89 -5.61
C GLU A 7 -48.45 -62.50 -5.93
N ARG A 8 -48.12 -61.51 -5.10
CA ARG A 8 -48.25 -60.09 -5.43
C ARG A 8 -46.95 -59.62 -6.11
N PRO A 9 -47.04 -58.82 -7.18
CA PRO A 9 -45.87 -58.43 -7.97
C PRO A 9 -44.91 -57.55 -7.16
N ARG A 10 -43.62 -57.95 -7.13
CA ARG A 10 -42.50 -57.13 -6.64
C ARG A 10 -42.39 -55.88 -7.48
N ARG A 11 -42.53 -54.70 -6.85
CA ARG A 11 -42.19 -53.42 -7.48
C ARG A 11 -40.69 -53.40 -7.78
N PRO A 12 -40.26 -52.96 -8.98
CA PRO A 12 -38.84 -52.84 -9.30
C PRO A 12 -38.18 -51.78 -8.41
N ALA A 13 -36.97 -52.11 -7.95
CA ALA A 13 -36.09 -51.22 -7.21
C ALA A 13 -35.88 -49.92 -8.00
N ARG A 14 -36.24 -48.79 -7.39
CA ARG A 14 -35.90 -47.47 -7.93
C ARG A 14 -34.39 -47.28 -7.77
N THR A 15 -33.72 -47.13 -8.90
CA THR A 15 -32.39 -46.54 -9.01
C THR A 15 -32.35 -45.19 -8.27
N PRO A 16 -31.28 -44.86 -7.54
CA PRO A 16 -31.18 -43.58 -6.86
C PRO A 16 -30.99 -42.47 -7.90
N PRO A 17 -31.82 -41.41 -7.91
CA PRO A 17 -31.48 -40.19 -8.61
C PRO A 17 -30.40 -39.45 -7.81
N GLY A 18 -29.45 -38.90 -8.56
CA GLY A 18 -28.26 -38.23 -8.05
C GLY A 18 -28.54 -37.12 -7.05
N THR A 19 -27.50 -36.88 -6.26
CA THR A 19 -27.34 -35.76 -5.35
C THR A 19 -27.53 -34.43 -6.05
N ASP A 20 -28.68 -33.80 -5.89
CA ASP A 20 -28.89 -32.36 -6.07
C ASP A 20 -30.08 -31.94 -5.21
N GLY A 21 -29.86 -31.01 -4.27
CA GLY A 21 -30.96 -30.40 -3.51
C GLY A 21 -30.75 -30.29 -2.00
N CYS A 22 -29.57 -29.88 -1.53
CA CYS A 22 -29.44 -29.28 -0.20
C CYS A 22 -29.87 -27.80 -0.29
N ALA A 23 -31.18 -27.56 -0.40
CA ALA A 23 -31.75 -26.23 -0.24
C ALA A 23 -31.76 -25.91 1.26
N SER A 24 -30.62 -25.44 1.77
CA SER A 24 -30.56 -24.81 3.07
C SER A 24 -31.42 -23.54 3.04
N ALA A 25 -32.31 -23.44 4.02
CA ALA A 25 -33.07 -22.24 4.33
C ALA A 25 -32.12 -21.16 4.87
N GLY A 26 -31.34 -20.55 3.97
CA GLY A 26 -30.79 -19.23 4.19
C GLY A 26 -31.82 -18.23 3.73
N SER A 27 -32.49 -17.55 4.67
CA SER A 27 -33.21 -16.33 4.33
C SER A 27 -32.18 -15.33 3.81
N SER A 28 -31.98 -15.31 2.49
CA SER A 28 -31.31 -14.20 1.84
C SER A 28 -32.21 -12.98 2.08
N ARG A 29 -31.85 -12.17 3.07
CA ARG A 29 -32.23 -10.77 3.00
C ARG A 29 -31.56 -10.27 1.73
N ARG A 30 -32.36 -10.20 0.68
CA ARG A 30 -32.04 -9.61 -0.61
C ARG A 30 -31.29 -8.31 -0.32
N ALA A 31 -30.03 -8.22 -0.75
CA ALA A 31 -29.35 -6.93 -0.77
C ALA A 31 -30.24 -5.96 -1.57
N PRO A 32 -30.51 -4.74 -1.07
CA PRO A 32 -31.43 -3.85 -1.75
C PRO A 32 -30.83 -3.52 -3.12
N THR A 33 -31.49 -4.00 -4.17
CA THR A 33 -31.30 -3.52 -5.53
C THR A 33 -31.63 -2.03 -5.56
N ALA A 34 -30.94 -1.25 -6.39
CA ALA A 34 -30.94 0.21 -6.53
C ALA A 34 -32.32 0.88 -6.85
N ARG A 35 -33.36 0.59 -6.08
CA ARG A 35 -34.71 1.17 -6.17
C ARG A 35 -35.38 1.30 -4.79
N ASP A 36 -34.61 1.66 -3.77
CA ASP A 36 -35.20 2.26 -2.57
C ASP A 36 -34.53 3.62 -2.38
N ALA A 37 -35.20 4.66 -2.88
CA ALA A 37 -34.91 6.04 -2.55
C ALA A 37 -35.17 6.22 -1.04
N ARG A 38 -34.15 5.91 -0.23
CA ARG A 38 -34.20 6.10 1.21
C ARG A 38 -34.22 7.60 1.46
N SER A 39 -35.41 8.14 1.76
CA SER A 39 -35.57 9.49 2.30
C SER A 39 -34.58 9.67 3.45
N ARG A 40 -33.58 10.53 3.27
CA ARG A 40 -32.62 10.87 4.33
C ARG A 40 -33.31 11.76 5.37
N PRO A 41 -32.97 11.61 6.66
CA PRO A 41 -33.28 12.64 7.64
C PRO A 41 -32.64 13.96 7.20
N THR A 42 -33.41 15.05 7.28
CA THR A 42 -32.95 16.39 6.93
C THR A 42 -31.72 16.77 7.75
N GLY A 43 -30.66 17.27 7.10
CA GLY A 43 -29.44 17.73 7.77
C GLY A 43 -28.36 16.67 8.06
N VAL A 44 -28.47 15.44 7.53
CA VAL A 44 -27.44 14.40 7.69
C VAL A 44 -26.88 13.96 6.33
N LEU A 45 -25.54 13.97 6.21
CA LEU A 45 -24.80 13.43 5.07
C LEU A 45 -24.04 12.17 5.49
N LEU A 46 -24.21 11.09 4.75
CA LEU A 46 -23.46 9.84 4.91
C LEU A 46 -22.44 9.71 3.78
N LEU A 47 -21.26 9.18 4.08
CA LEU A 47 -20.16 8.97 3.12
C LEU A 47 -19.52 7.59 3.31
N GLY A 48 -18.80 7.10 2.29
CA GLY A 48 -18.11 5.81 2.34
C GLY A 48 -19.07 4.64 2.58
N ASP A 49 -18.62 3.63 3.32
CA ASP A 49 -19.42 2.42 3.60
C ASP A 49 -20.74 2.70 4.33
N ALA A 50 -20.85 3.82 5.06
CA ALA A 50 -22.10 4.24 5.67
C ALA A 50 -23.16 4.65 4.63
N ALA A 51 -22.74 5.13 3.46
CA ALA A 51 -23.60 5.50 2.34
C ALA A 51 -23.75 4.37 1.30
N HIS A 52 -22.68 3.62 1.04
CA HIS A 52 -22.65 2.61 -0.01
C HIS A 52 -21.68 1.45 0.34
N PRO A 53 -22.12 0.48 1.15
CA PRO A 53 -21.30 -0.68 1.48
C PRO A 53 -20.78 -1.38 0.22
N MET A 54 -19.47 -1.65 0.17
CA MET A 54 -18.84 -2.32 -0.96
C MET A 54 -18.30 -3.70 -0.60
N SER A 55 -18.25 -4.58 -1.60
CA SER A 55 -17.51 -5.85 -1.49
C SER A 55 -15.99 -5.56 -1.45
N PRO A 56 -15.16 -6.41 -0.81
CA PRO A 56 -13.70 -6.25 -0.86
C PRO A 56 -13.11 -6.48 -2.26
N ILE A 57 -13.91 -6.97 -3.21
CA ILE A 57 -13.50 -7.22 -4.60
C ILE A 57 -12.97 -5.92 -5.23
N ARG A 58 -11.73 -6.00 -5.76
CA ARG A 58 -10.98 -4.88 -6.37
C ARG A 58 -10.63 -3.73 -5.42
N THR A 59 -10.84 -3.90 -4.11
CA THR A 59 -10.40 -2.97 -3.05
C THR A 59 -10.78 -1.50 -3.32
N GLN A 60 -12.00 -1.25 -3.82
CA GLN A 60 -12.44 0.10 -4.18
C GLN A 60 -13.10 0.88 -3.04
N GLY A 61 -13.53 0.23 -1.96
CA GLY A 61 -14.25 0.89 -0.86
C GLY A 61 -13.50 2.09 -0.25
N ILE A 62 -12.20 1.92 0.04
CA ILE A 62 -11.38 3.00 0.59
C ILE A 62 -11.17 4.16 -0.38
N ASN A 63 -10.95 3.85 -1.67
CA ASN A 63 -10.80 4.86 -2.71
C ASN A 63 -12.10 5.66 -2.88
N MET A 64 -13.24 4.99 -2.78
CA MET A 64 -14.54 5.63 -2.89
C MET A 64 -14.82 6.53 -1.69
N GLY A 65 -14.55 6.07 -0.47
CA GLY A 65 -14.72 6.87 0.74
C GLY A 65 -13.82 8.12 0.77
N LEU A 66 -12.57 8.02 0.31
CA LEU A 66 -11.68 9.18 0.20
C LEU A 66 -12.17 10.20 -0.83
N ARG A 67 -12.66 9.73 -1.99
CA ARG A 67 -13.22 10.61 -3.02
C ARG A 67 -14.52 11.26 -2.56
N ASP A 68 -15.36 10.56 -1.82
CA ASP A 68 -16.56 11.12 -1.20
C ASP A 68 -16.22 12.27 -0.24
N ALA A 69 -15.20 12.09 0.61
CA ALA A 69 -14.76 13.14 1.53
C ALA A 69 -14.24 14.38 0.77
N LEU A 70 -13.51 14.18 -0.33
CA LEU A 70 -13.01 15.28 -1.16
C LEU A 70 -14.15 16.04 -1.85
N VAL A 71 -15.09 15.34 -2.48
CA VAL A 71 -16.25 15.97 -3.13
C VAL A 71 -17.16 16.64 -2.10
N ALA A 72 -17.34 16.02 -0.93
CA ALA A 72 -18.07 16.64 0.16
C ALA A 72 -17.43 17.95 0.61
N ALA A 73 -16.10 17.99 0.76
CA ALA A 73 -15.38 19.23 1.07
C ALA A 73 -15.55 20.29 -0.03
N ASN A 74 -15.45 19.89 -1.30
CA ASN A 74 -15.58 20.81 -2.44
C ASN A 74 -16.95 21.50 -2.52
N HIS A 75 -18.03 20.83 -2.11
CA HIS A 75 -19.37 21.41 -2.13
C HIS A 75 -19.76 22.09 -0.81
N LEU A 76 -19.38 21.52 0.34
CA LEU A 76 -19.78 22.04 1.65
C LEU A 76 -18.94 23.22 2.10
N VAL A 77 -17.61 23.21 1.89
CA VAL A 77 -16.73 24.28 2.38
C VAL A 77 -17.09 25.63 1.76
N PRO A 78 -17.27 25.76 0.43
CA PRO A 78 -17.69 27.03 -0.16
C PRO A 78 -19.10 27.45 0.27
N ALA A 79 -20.03 26.50 0.40
CA ALA A 79 -21.39 26.79 0.86
C ALA A 79 -21.42 27.34 2.29
N ILE A 80 -20.60 26.78 3.19
CA ILE A 80 -20.44 27.27 4.57
C ILE A 80 -19.76 28.63 4.60
N GLN A 81 -18.70 28.83 3.81
CA GLN A 81 -17.97 30.09 3.74
C GLN A 81 -18.82 31.24 3.19
N ALA A 82 -19.76 30.94 2.29
CA ALA A 82 -20.75 31.89 1.79
C ALA A 82 -21.87 32.21 2.81
N GLY A 83 -21.83 31.61 4.00
CA GLY A 83 -22.84 31.78 5.04
C GLY A 83 -24.11 30.95 4.84
N GLY A 84 -24.08 29.95 3.95
CA GLY A 84 -25.22 29.09 3.63
C GLY A 84 -25.73 28.31 4.85
N ARG A 85 -27.05 28.21 4.97
CA ARG A 85 -27.74 27.49 6.07
C ARG A 85 -28.91 26.68 5.54
N GLY A 86 -29.32 25.67 6.31
CA GLY A 86 -30.53 24.87 6.02
C GLY A 86 -30.57 24.39 4.56
N THR A 87 -31.48 24.99 3.78
CA THR A 87 -31.71 24.68 2.36
C THR A 87 -30.47 24.78 1.48
N ASP A 88 -29.52 25.67 1.78
CA ASP A 88 -28.29 25.82 0.99
C ASP A 88 -27.34 24.63 1.18
N LEU A 89 -27.23 24.15 2.42
CA LEU A 89 -26.43 22.97 2.75
C LEU A 89 -27.12 21.70 2.25
N GLU A 90 -28.45 21.63 2.31
CA GLU A 90 -29.21 20.55 1.67
C GLU A 90 -28.97 20.48 0.17
N ALA A 91 -28.99 21.62 -0.52
CA ALA A 91 -28.66 21.69 -1.95
C ALA A 91 -27.22 21.23 -2.22
N ALA A 92 -26.26 21.58 -1.37
CA ALA A 92 -24.88 21.11 -1.48
C ALA A 92 -24.78 19.58 -1.27
N THR A 93 -25.47 19.02 -0.28
CA THR A 93 -25.50 17.55 -0.08
C THR A 93 -26.12 16.80 -1.24
N ARG A 94 -27.11 17.39 -1.91
CA ARG A 94 -27.71 16.81 -3.12
C ARG A 94 -26.73 16.78 -4.29
N ARG A 95 -26.00 17.88 -4.51
CA ARG A 95 -24.95 17.94 -5.55
C ARG A 95 -23.86 16.91 -5.31
N ILE A 96 -23.48 16.67 -4.06
CA ILE A 96 -22.52 15.62 -3.70
C ILE A 96 -23.06 14.25 -4.14
N GLU A 97 -24.30 13.92 -3.78
CA GLU A 97 -24.88 12.62 -4.17
C GLU A 97 -24.99 12.47 -5.70
N GLU A 98 -25.46 13.50 -6.39
CA GLU A 98 -25.58 13.52 -7.86
C GLU A 98 -24.22 13.28 -8.55
N GLU A 99 -23.15 13.86 -8.00
CA GLU A 99 -21.79 13.68 -8.52
C GLU A 99 -21.23 12.29 -8.21
N ARG A 100 -21.47 11.76 -7.00
CA ARG A 100 -20.84 10.51 -6.54
C ARG A 100 -21.56 9.24 -7.03
N MET A 101 -22.89 9.25 -7.08
CA MET A 101 -23.69 8.04 -7.34
C MET A 101 -23.35 7.29 -8.64
N PRO A 102 -23.09 7.95 -9.79
CA PRO A 102 -22.73 7.25 -11.01
C PRO A 102 -21.43 6.44 -10.90
N GLU A 103 -20.42 6.98 -10.21
CA GLU A 103 -19.13 6.30 -10.01
C GLU A 103 -19.27 5.11 -9.05
N ILE A 104 -20.02 5.30 -7.96
CA ILE A 104 -20.29 4.28 -6.95
C ILE A 104 -21.04 3.10 -7.56
N ALA A 105 -22.12 3.37 -8.30
CA ALA A 105 -22.93 2.35 -8.95
C ALA A 105 -22.10 1.51 -9.92
N ARG A 106 -21.27 2.15 -10.77
CA ARG A 106 -20.37 1.46 -11.69
C ARG A 106 -19.39 0.55 -10.97
N SER A 107 -18.80 1.01 -9.87
CA SER A 107 -17.89 0.19 -9.07
C SER A 107 -18.59 -1.03 -8.46
N GLN A 108 -19.80 -0.87 -7.93
CA GLN A 108 -20.58 -1.99 -7.40
C GLN A 108 -20.98 -3.00 -8.48
N GLU A 109 -21.37 -2.54 -9.67
CA GLU A 109 -21.66 -3.41 -10.82
C GLU A 109 -20.44 -4.25 -11.22
N LEU A 110 -19.26 -3.62 -11.24
CA LEU A 110 -18.00 -4.31 -11.54
C LEU A 110 -17.64 -5.34 -10.46
N GLN A 111 -17.99 -5.11 -9.20
CA GLN A 111 -17.78 -6.08 -8.13
C GLN A 111 -18.71 -7.30 -8.28
N VAL A 112 -19.98 -7.06 -8.64
CA VAL A 112 -20.96 -8.12 -8.87
C VAL A 112 -20.63 -8.94 -10.13
N SER A 113 -20.11 -8.32 -11.18
CA SER A 113 -19.67 -9.06 -12.37
C SER A 113 -18.42 -9.90 -12.09
N SER A 114 -17.50 -9.38 -11.28
CA SER A 114 -16.26 -10.07 -10.89
C SER A 114 -16.49 -11.18 -9.85
N SER A 115 -17.62 -11.19 -9.15
CA SER A 115 -17.98 -12.26 -8.18
C SER A 115 -18.64 -13.48 -8.83
N LYS A 116 -19.01 -13.40 -10.12
CA LYS A 116 -19.57 -14.56 -10.84
C LYS A 116 -18.42 -15.46 -11.31
N PRO A 117 -18.45 -16.78 -11.04
CA PRO A 117 -17.46 -17.68 -11.59
C PRO A 117 -17.48 -17.59 -13.11
N SER A 118 -16.31 -17.38 -13.72
CA SER A 118 -16.16 -17.48 -15.16
C SER A 118 -16.60 -18.88 -15.61
N ALA A 119 -17.40 -18.97 -16.66
CA ALA A 119 -17.62 -20.24 -17.36
C ALA A 119 -16.25 -20.87 -17.69
N PRO A 120 -16.12 -22.21 -17.69
CA PRO A 120 -14.85 -22.85 -18.03
C PRO A 120 -14.45 -22.46 -19.46
N CYS A 121 -13.51 -21.52 -19.59
CA CYS A 121 -12.97 -21.13 -20.88
C CYS A 121 -12.00 -22.21 -21.35
N ALA A 122 -12.31 -22.80 -22.52
CA ALA A 122 -11.29 -23.32 -23.40
C ALA A 122 -10.28 -22.20 -23.68
N VAL A 123 -9.04 -22.41 -23.25
CA VAL A 123 -7.93 -21.47 -23.41
C VAL A 123 -7.48 -21.49 -24.88
N PRO A 124 -7.47 -20.37 -25.62
CA PRO A 124 -6.58 -20.23 -26.75
C PRO A 124 -5.21 -19.80 -26.20
N CYS A 125 -4.18 -20.57 -26.55
CA CYS A 125 -2.80 -20.30 -26.23
C CYS A 125 -2.31 -19.09 -27.05
N SER A 126 -2.31 -17.89 -26.46
CA SER A 126 -1.37 -16.81 -26.82
C SER A 126 -1.29 -15.75 -25.72
N VAL A 127 -0.20 -15.76 -24.96
CA VAL A 127 0.14 -14.76 -23.92
C VAL A 127 0.70 -13.47 -24.56
N ALA A 128 0.42 -13.19 -25.83
CA ALA A 128 1.11 -12.14 -26.59
C ALA A 128 0.28 -10.86 -26.82
N SER A 129 -0.95 -10.75 -26.33
CA SER A 129 -1.86 -9.65 -26.73
C SER A 129 -2.15 -8.60 -25.65
N PHE A 130 -1.44 -8.59 -24.51
CA PHE A 130 -1.69 -7.62 -23.43
C PHE A 130 -0.71 -6.44 -23.35
N PHE A 131 0.19 -6.29 -24.33
CA PHE A 131 0.97 -5.06 -24.52
C PHE A 131 0.50 -4.36 -25.80
N PRO A 132 -0.04 -3.14 -25.73
CA PRO A 132 -0.10 -2.27 -26.91
C PRO A 132 1.34 -1.97 -27.34
N CYS A 133 1.68 -2.29 -28.60
CA CYS A 133 2.86 -1.74 -29.24
C CYS A 133 2.78 -0.22 -29.20
N TRP A 134 3.77 0.40 -28.57
CA TRP A 134 4.03 1.84 -28.68
C TRP A 134 4.52 2.11 -30.11
N ASP A 135 3.62 2.49 -31.01
CA ASP A 135 3.96 3.04 -32.33
C ASP A 135 4.14 4.56 -32.16
N GLY A 136 5.39 5.01 -32.35
CA GLY A 136 5.79 6.41 -32.25
C GLY A 136 5.40 7.23 -33.47
N SER A 137 4.10 7.31 -33.78
CA SER A 137 3.61 8.11 -34.89
C SER A 137 2.23 8.75 -34.62
N ASP A 138 2.16 9.67 -33.66
CA ASP A 138 1.10 10.69 -33.68
C ASP A 138 1.56 12.00 -33.02
N SER A 139 2.28 12.81 -33.79
CA SER A 139 2.52 14.23 -33.52
C SER A 139 1.71 15.07 -34.50
N ARG A 140 0.38 15.12 -34.32
CA ARG A 140 -0.50 16.12 -34.96
C ARG A 140 -1.60 16.55 -34.00
N GLY A 141 -1.46 17.73 -33.40
CA GLY A 141 -2.56 18.33 -32.63
C GLY A 141 -2.19 19.39 -31.60
N ALA A 142 -1.26 20.32 -31.89
CA ALA A 142 -1.15 21.57 -31.13
C ALA A 142 -0.57 22.68 -32.02
N SER A 143 -1.32 23.06 -33.05
CA SER A 143 -1.12 24.33 -33.75
C SER A 143 -1.76 25.45 -32.95
N GLY A 144 -0.94 26.39 -32.47
CA GLY A 144 -1.44 27.64 -31.92
C GLY A 144 -0.42 28.29 -31.01
N PHE A 145 0.56 28.99 -31.59
CA PHE A 145 1.04 30.31 -31.15
C PHE A 145 2.16 30.72 -32.12
N THR A 146 1.83 31.62 -33.04
CA THR A 146 2.78 32.28 -33.94
C THR A 146 3.44 33.43 -33.20
N ALA A 147 4.77 33.43 -33.13
CA ALA A 147 5.55 34.62 -32.82
C ALA A 147 6.49 34.91 -34.00
N SER A 148 6.29 36.11 -34.55
CA SER A 148 6.91 36.67 -35.74
C SER A 148 8.44 36.76 -35.62
N ALA A 149 9.16 36.16 -36.57
CA ALA A 149 10.56 36.45 -36.84
C ALA A 149 10.62 37.55 -37.92
N ARG A 150 11.16 38.72 -37.57
CA ARG A 150 11.62 39.71 -38.56
C ARG A 150 13.09 39.43 -38.87
N SER A 151 13.38 39.40 -40.16
CA SER A 151 14.72 39.34 -40.74
C SER A 151 15.48 40.65 -40.49
N GLY A 152 16.81 40.54 -40.42
CA GLY A 152 17.74 41.65 -40.34
C GLY A 152 19.16 41.17 -40.63
N THR A 153 19.47 41.13 -41.93
CA THR A 153 20.75 41.43 -42.62
C THR A 153 22.10 41.24 -41.90
N GLU A 154 22.99 40.53 -42.61
CA GLU A 154 24.44 40.40 -42.42
C GLU A 154 25.18 41.71 -42.13
N LEU A 155 26.27 41.60 -41.35
CA LEU A 155 27.56 42.25 -41.57
C LEU A 155 28.64 41.63 -40.66
N SER A 156 29.83 41.40 -41.21
CA SER A 156 31.06 40.91 -40.56
C SER A 156 32.20 41.88 -40.95
N PRO A 157 33.42 41.81 -40.39
CA PRO A 157 33.86 41.88 -39.00
C PRO A 157 34.84 43.08 -38.79
N SER A 158 35.08 43.53 -37.55
CA SER A 158 36.28 44.32 -37.22
C SER A 158 36.55 44.34 -35.72
N GLY A 159 37.82 44.20 -35.34
CA GLY A 159 38.27 44.06 -33.97
C GLY A 159 38.37 45.37 -33.19
N SER A 160 38.58 45.23 -31.88
CA SER A 160 39.59 45.96 -31.12
C SER A 160 39.49 45.61 -29.64
N GLN A 161 40.64 45.65 -29.00
CA GLN A 161 40.93 45.40 -27.60
C GLN A 161 40.04 46.22 -26.65
N PHE A 162 39.65 45.62 -25.53
CA PHE A 162 39.68 46.32 -24.26
C PHE A 162 40.00 45.31 -23.14
N GLU A 163 41.27 45.31 -22.72
CA GLU A 163 41.62 44.82 -21.39
C GLU A 163 41.05 45.75 -20.32
N ARG A 164 40.61 45.14 -19.22
CA ARG A 164 40.97 45.48 -17.84
C ARG A 164 39.82 45.90 -16.90
N THR A 165 39.73 45.09 -15.84
CA THR A 165 39.26 45.38 -14.47
C THR A 165 37.78 45.66 -14.24
N LYS A 166 37.11 44.68 -13.63
CA LYS A 166 36.91 44.73 -12.17
C LYS A 166 36.59 43.33 -11.64
N GLU A 167 37.36 42.93 -10.63
CA GLU A 167 36.98 41.97 -9.60
C GLU A 167 35.53 42.23 -9.16
N GLU A 168 34.59 41.52 -9.77
CA GLU A 168 33.29 41.32 -9.17
C GLU A 168 33.42 40.15 -8.21
N LYS A 169 33.87 40.51 -7.00
CA LYS A 169 33.43 39.95 -5.73
C LYS A 169 32.80 38.56 -5.90
N VAL A 170 33.65 37.53 -5.92
CA VAL A 170 33.27 36.17 -5.55
C VAL A 170 32.78 36.26 -4.12
N THR A 171 31.52 36.65 -3.95
CA THR A 171 30.78 36.50 -2.72
C THR A 171 30.77 35.02 -2.45
N SER A 172 31.69 34.61 -1.58
CA SER A 172 31.53 33.56 -0.59
C SER A 172 30.38 32.64 -0.96
N MET A 173 30.70 31.50 -1.58
CA MET A 173 29.89 30.30 -1.39
C MET A 173 29.62 30.22 0.11
N HIS A 174 28.45 30.69 0.53
CA HIS A 174 27.90 30.30 1.80
C HIS A 174 27.79 28.78 1.67
N GLU A 175 28.76 28.07 2.23
CA GLU A 175 28.58 26.65 2.52
C GLU A 175 27.27 26.58 3.29
N LEU A 176 26.19 26.20 2.61
CA LEU A 176 24.90 26.01 3.24
C LEU A 176 25.13 25.01 4.38
N PRO A 177 24.73 25.32 5.62
CA PRO A 177 24.97 24.45 6.75
C PRO A 177 24.47 23.04 6.43
N ARG A 178 25.36 22.05 6.44
CA ARG A 178 25.00 20.64 6.20
C ARG A 178 23.92 20.23 7.20
N SER A 179 22.69 20.05 6.72
CA SER A 179 21.53 19.78 7.59
C SER A 179 21.70 18.46 8.36
N ARG A 180 21.35 18.46 9.65
CA ARG A 180 21.39 17.24 10.48
C ARG A 180 20.11 16.41 10.39
N LEU A 181 19.14 16.83 9.59
CA LEU A 181 17.81 16.23 9.54
C LEU A 181 17.86 14.75 9.14
N GLY A 182 18.55 14.43 8.04
CA GLY A 182 18.68 13.04 7.56
C GLY A 182 19.35 12.11 8.58
N PRO A 183 20.55 12.46 9.08
CA PRO A 183 21.22 11.66 10.10
C PRO A 183 20.42 11.49 11.40
N SER A 184 19.73 12.54 11.88
CA SER A 184 18.86 12.45 13.06
C SER A 184 17.65 11.54 12.81
N ALA A 185 16.98 11.67 11.65
CA ALA A 185 15.86 10.83 11.28
C ALA A 185 16.25 9.35 11.17
N ALA A 186 17.46 9.05 10.69
CA ALA A 186 17.99 7.69 10.64
C ALA A 186 18.13 7.07 12.04
N ILE A 187 18.72 7.80 13.00
CA ILE A 187 18.93 7.32 14.37
C ILE A 187 17.60 7.19 15.11
N VAL A 188 16.78 8.24 15.12
CA VAL A 188 15.47 8.25 15.78
C VAL A 188 14.59 7.16 15.19
N GLY A 189 14.58 7.02 13.86
CA GLY A 189 13.80 5.99 13.19
C GLY A 189 14.22 4.57 13.58
N ALA A 190 15.53 4.31 13.59
CA ALA A 190 16.08 3.01 14.00
C ALA A 190 15.74 2.67 15.46
N VAL A 191 15.85 3.64 16.37
CA VAL A 191 15.51 3.45 17.79
C VAL A 191 14.03 3.17 17.96
N LEU A 192 13.15 3.95 17.33
CA LEU A 192 11.70 3.72 17.41
C LEU A 192 11.30 2.37 16.84
N LEU A 193 11.85 1.98 15.68
CA LEU A 193 11.58 0.68 15.08
C LEU A 193 12.04 -0.48 15.98
N PHE A 194 13.23 -0.34 16.59
CA PHE A 194 13.75 -1.33 17.53
C PHE A 194 12.88 -1.46 18.78
N VAL A 195 12.53 -0.34 19.42
CA VAL A 195 11.70 -0.33 20.65
C VAL A 195 10.30 -0.85 20.34
N GLY A 196 9.69 -0.44 19.23
CA GLY A 196 8.38 -0.94 18.80
C GLY A 196 8.40 -2.45 18.57
N THR A 197 9.44 -2.96 17.89
CA THR A 197 9.62 -4.41 17.68
C THR A 197 9.87 -5.17 18.98
N TYR A 198 10.59 -4.59 19.93
CA TYR A 198 10.82 -5.20 21.23
C TYR A 198 9.53 -5.28 22.08
N LEU A 199 8.65 -4.30 21.95
CA LEU A 199 7.35 -4.26 22.63
C LEU A 199 6.27 -5.12 21.95
N HIS A 200 6.50 -5.54 20.70
CA HIS A 200 5.59 -6.41 19.97
C HIS A 200 5.62 -7.83 20.57
N PRO A 201 4.46 -8.45 20.84
CA PRO A 201 4.42 -9.81 21.40
C PRO A 201 4.97 -10.83 20.40
N MET A 202 5.86 -11.71 20.85
CA MET A 202 6.52 -12.75 20.03
C MET A 202 6.63 -14.08 20.78
N GLY A 203 5.79 -14.31 21.81
CA GLY A 203 5.85 -15.50 22.62
C GLY A 203 5.22 -16.72 21.94
N ALA A 204 4.09 -16.53 21.26
CA ALA A 204 3.46 -17.58 20.48
C ALA A 204 4.08 -17.72 19.10
N ASP A 205 4.17 -18.96 18.60
CA ASP A 205 4.58 -19.22 17.21
C ASP A 205 3.52 -18.60 16.26
N PRO A 206 3.91 -17.66 15.37
CA PRO A 206 2.98 -17.02 14.45
C PRO A 206 2.34 -18.00 13.44
N ASN A 207 2.86 -19.22 13.31
CA ASN A 207 2.28 -20.29 12.48
C ASN A 207 1.25 -21.14 13.24
N VAL A 208 0.98 -20.84 14.51
CA VAL A 208 -0.08 -21.45 15.32
C VAL A 208 -1.13 -20.38 15.60
N PRO A 209 -2.09 -20.15 14.68
CA PRO A 209 -2.95 -18.96 14.73
C PRO A 209 -3.78 -18.85 16.00
N LEU A 210 -4.21 -19.98 16.57
CA LEU A 210 -4.95 -19.98 17.83
C LEU A 210 -4.14 -19.39 18.99
N ALA A 211 -2.88 -19.80 19.15
CA ALA A 211 -2.01 -19.30 20.20
C ALA A 211 -1.64 -17.84 19.95
N ALA A 212 -1.23 -17.52 18.71
CA ALA A 212 -0.86 -16.17 18.30
C ALA A 212 -2.02 -15.17 18.50
N PHE A 213 -3.22 -15.47 17.98
CA PHE A 213 -4.36 -14.55 18.12
C PHE A 213 -4.80 -14.38 19.58
N THR A 214 -4.64 -15.40 20.41
CA THR A 214 -4.89 -15.30 21.85
C THR A 214 -3.91 -14.33 22.52
N GLU A 215 -2.61 -14.43 22.19
CA GLU A 215 -1.58 -13.51 22.67
C GLU A 215 -1.86 -12.07 22.20
N TYR A 216 -2.19 -11.89 20.91
CA TYR A 216 -2.41 -10.57 20.32
C TYR A 216 -3.64 -9.88 20.90
N ALA A 217 -4.70 -10.63 21.17
CA ALA A 217 -5.91 -10.08 21.79
C ALA A 217 -5.67 -9.67 23.25
N ALA A 218 -4.83 -10.43 23.97
CA ALA A 218 -4.48 -10.12 25.35
C ALA A 218 -3.50 -8.93 25.48
N ASP A 219 -2.74 -8.62 24.43
CA ASP A 219 -1.76 -7.54 24.48
C ASP A 219 -2.41 -6.15 24.36
N ARG A 220 -2.14 -5.30 25.35
CA ARG A 220 -2.67 -3.93 25.43
C ARG A 220 -1.81 -2.89 24.69
N HIS A 221 -0.59 -3.24 24.33
CA HIS A 221 0.36 -2.34 23.66
C HIS A 221 0.41 -2.56 22.16
N TRP A 222 -0.28 -3.57 21.62
CA TRP A 222 -0.29 -3.97 20.21
C TRP A 222 -0.34 -2.78 19.25
N VAL A 223 -1.36 -1.94 19.37
CA VAL A 223 -1.52 -0.80 18.46
C VAL A 223 -0.37 0.20 18.63
N ALA A 224 0.05 0.44 19.89
CA ALA A 224 1.11 1.40 20.19
C ALA A 224 2.50 0.94 19.68
N SER A 225 2.82 -0.35 19.80
CA SER A 225 4.07 -0.91 19.27
C SER A 225 4.13 -0.80 17.75
N HIS A 226 3.03 -1.10 17.06
CA HIS A 226 2.91 -0.95 15.60
C HIS A 226 2.99 0.51 15.14
N LEU A 227 2.32 1.44 15.81
CA LEU A 227 2.45 2.87 15.50
C LEU A 227 3.89 3.37 15.71
N MET A 228 4.60 2.84 16.71
CA MET A 228 6.02 3.12 16.93
C MET A 228 6.90 2.53 15.83
N GLN A 229 6.63 1.30 15.38
CA GLN A 229 7.30 0.68 14.23
C GLN A 229 7.07 1.50 12.96
N LEU A 230 5.83 1.94 12.69
CA LEU A 230 5.49 2.79 11.55
C LEU A 230 6.25 4.12 11.59
N LEU A 231 6.24 4.82 12.73
CA LEU A 231 6.97 6.09 12.89
C LEU A 231 8.48 5.90 12.71
N GLY A 232 9.02 4.79 13.22
CA GLY A 232 10.40 4.40 13.01
C GLY A 232 10.74 4.22 11.54
N PHE A 233 9.92 3.45 10.83
CA PHE A 233 10.08 3.17 9.40
C PHE A 233 9.95 4.44 8.54
N VAL A 234 8.94 5.28 8.79
CA VAL A 234 8.76 6.60 8.13
C VAL A 234 10.02 7.44 8.28
N SER A 235 10.56 7.52 9.50
CA SER A 235 11.76 8.32 9.79
C SER A 235 13.00 7.78 9.08
N MET A 236 13.17 6.45 9.03
CA MET A 236 14.25 5.82 8.27
C MET A 236 14.11 6.07 6.76
N MET A 237 12.91 5.95 6.19
CA MET A 237 12.68 6.21 4.77
C MET A 237 12.90 7.69 4.42
N ALA A 238 12.49 8.62 5.29
CA ALA A 238 12.80 10.04 5.13
C ALA A 238 14.31 10.31 5.11
N ALA A 239 15.08 9.63 5.97
CA ALA A 239 16.53 9.73 5.96
C ALA A 239 17.16 9.24 4.64
N LEU A 240 16.62 8.16 4.06
CA LEU A 240 17.06 7.63 2.75
C LEU A 240 16.71 8.59 1.60
N VAL A 241 15.52 9.18 1.60
CA VAL A 241 15.13 10.20 0.61
C VAL A 241 16.06 11.42 0.69
N LEU A 242 16.41 11.87 1.90
CA LEU A 242 17.37 12.96 2.10
C LEU A 242 18.80 12.56 1.67
N LEU A 243 19.20 11.32 1.90
CA LEU A 243 20.46 10.77 1.40
C LEU A 243 20.50 10.81 -0.14
N SER A 244 19.43 10.40 -0.83
CA SER A 244 19.36 10.47 -2.30
C SER A 244 19.60 11.88 -2.82
N ARG A 245 19.00 12.90 -2.20
CA ARG A 245 19.18 14.31 -2.59
C ARG A 245 20.65 14.74 -2.54
N SER A 246 21.40 14.26 -1.55
CA SER A 246 22.84 14.57 -1.45
C SER A 246 23.69 13.93 -2.57
N MET A 247 23.16 12.92 -3.25
CA MET A 247 23.84 12.20 -4.33
C MET A 247 23.44 12.64 -5.75
N MET A 248 22.44 13.53 -5.89
CA MET A 248 21.88 13.89 -7.21
C MET A 248 22.86 14.59 -8.15
N ASP A 249 23.81 15.36 -7.60
CA ASP A 249 24.83 16.06 -8.41
C ASP A 249 26.09 15.21 -8.67
N GLY A 250 26.04 13.91 -8.35
CA GLY A 250 27.20 13.02 -8.35
C GLY A 250 27.09 11.83 -9.30
N PRO A 251 28.13 10.98 -9.36
CA PRO A 251 28.19 9.82 -10.25
C PRO A 251 27.15 8.73 -9.89
N ALA A 252 26.52 8.81 -8.72
CA ALA A 252 25.51 7.87 -8.26
C ALA A 252 24.07 8.38 -8.46
N ALA A 253 23.84 9.47 -9.22
CA ALA A 253 22.54 10.12 -9.34
C ALA A 253 21.40 9.18 -9.78
N GLU A 254 21.64 8.31 -10.77
CA GLU A 254 20.65 7.35 -11.25
C GLU A 254 20.28 6.32 -10.17
N TRP A 255 21.29 5.77 -9.48
CA TRP A 255 21.10 4.84 -8.37
C TRP A 255 20.41 5.50 -7.18
N ALA A 256 20.72 6.77 -6.90
CA ALA A 256 20.07 7.55 -5.86
C ALA A 256 18.59 7.80 -6.18
N THR A 257 18.26 8.03 -7.45
CA THR A 257 16.88 8.19 -7.93
C THR A 257 16.11 6.88 -7.81
N LEU A 258 16.68 5.77 -8.27
CA LEU A 258 16.08 4.44 -8.12
C LEU A 258 15.85 4.08 -6.64
N GLY A 259 16.86 4.36 -5.79
CA GLY A 259 16.77 4.17 -4.34
C GLY A 259 15.66 5.01 -3.70
N MET A 260 15.51 6.28 -4.13
CA MET A 260 14.45 7.16 -3.63
C MET A 260 13.06 6.60 -3.96
N THR A 261 12.85 6.17 -5.21
CA THR A 261 11.60 5.53 -5.64
C THR A 261 11.34 4.25 -4.82
N GLY A 262 12.37 3.43 -4.61
CA GLY A 262 12.29 2.24 -3.76
C GLY A 262 11.91 2.56 -2.31
N ALA A 263 12.47 3.63 -1.72
CA ALA A 263 12.15 4.06 -0.35
C ALA A 263 10.69 4.52 -0.22
N VAL A 264 10.19 5.29 -1.19
CA VAL A 264 8.79 5.73 -1.22
C VAL A 264 7.84 4.53 -1.40
N ALA A 265 8.17 3.61 -2.32
CA ALA A 265 7.38 2.40 -2.53
C ALA A 265 7.37 1.49 -1.29
N SER A 266 8.53 1.29 -0.67
CA SER A 266 8.67 0.51 0.58
C SER A 266 7.85 1.13 1.70
N LEU A 267 7.89 2.46 1.85
CA LEU A 267 7.08 3.18 2.84
C LEU A 267 5.57 2.98 2.60
N ALA A 268 5.12 3.06 1.35
CA ALA A 268 3.71 2.90 1.00
C ALA A 268 3.21 1.49 1.37
N VAL A 269 3.95 0.44 0.98
CA VAL A 269 3.57 -0.95 1.30
C VAL A 269 3.70 -1.23 2.80
N ALA A 270 4.74 -0.73 3.46
CA ALA A 270 4.90 -0.86 4.91
C ALA A 270 3.76 -0.17 5.68
N SER A 271 3.28 0.98 5.21
CA SER A 271 2.14 1.67 5.82
C SER A 271 0.86 0.85 5.69
N ALA A 272 0.64 0.21 4.52
CA ALA A 272 -0.46 -0.72 4.33
C ALA A 272 -0.32 -1.96 5.24
N LEU A 273 0.89 -2.51 5.37
CA LEU A 273 1.19 -3.59 6.31
C LEU A 273 0.80 -3.21 7.74
N GLN A 274 1.22 -2.03 8.20
CA GLN A 274 0.91 -1.57 9.56
C GLN A 274 -0.58 -1.30 9.79
N ALA A 275 -1.32 -0.87 8.77
CA ALA A 275 -2.77 -0.76 8.84
C ALA A 275 -3.46 -2.14 8.97
N VAL A 276 -2.92 -3.15 8.30
CA VAL A 276 -3.46 -4.53 8.36
C VAL A 276 -3.07 -5.22 9.66
N ASP A 277 -1.79 -5.21 10.01
CA ASP A 277 -1.22 -5.89 11.19
C ASP A 277 -1.55 -5.15 12.49
N GLY A 278 -1.14 -3.89 12.57
CA GLY A 278 -1.22 -3.10 13.79
C GLY A 278 -2.62 -2.65 14.16
N VAL A 279 -3.53 -2.57 13.19
CA VAL A 279 -4.87 -2.01 13.40
C VAL A 279 -5.95 -3.03 13.07
N ALA A 280 -6.09 -3.46 11.81
CA ALA A 280 -7.19 -4.32 11.40
C ALA A 280 -7.16 -5.68 12.11
N LEU A 281 -6.00 -6.35 12.15
CA LEU A 281 -5.86 -7.64 12.82
C LEU A 281 -6.22 -7.54 14.31
N LYS A 282 -5.84 -6.45 14.99
CA LYS A 282 -6.20 -6.24 16.41
C LYS A 282 -7.71 -6.24 16.63
N PHE A 283 -8.46 -5.47 15.82
CA PHE A 283 -9.92 -5.46 15.90
C PHE A 283 -10.53 -6.84 15.63
N MET A 284 -9.95 -7.59 14.70
CA MET A 284 -10.43 -8.93 14.36
C MET A 284 -10.18 -9.94 15.48
N VAL A 285 -9.00 -9.97 16.09
CA VAL A 285 -8.67 -10.91 17.17
C VAL A 285 -9.41 -10.56 18.46
N ASP A 286 -9.61 -9.27 18.76
CA ASP A 286 -10.41 -8.82 19.91
C ASP A 286 -11.88 -9.20 19.75
N GLY A 287 -12.44 -8.96 18.56
CA GLY A 287 -13.82 -9.35 18.23
C GLY A 287 -14.02 -10.87 18.29
N TRP A 288 -13.05 -11.64 17.79
CA TRP A 288 -13.07 -13.11 17.91
C TRP A 288 -13.02 -13.57 19.37
N MET A 289 -12.13 -13.00 20.19
CA MET A 289 -11.99 -13.38 21.60
C MET A 289 -13.25 -13.09 22.42
N ALA A 290 -13.89 -11.95 22.17
CA ALA A 290 -15.12 -11.53 22.86
C ALA A 290 -16.38 -12.34 22.45
N THR A 291 -16.33 -13.06 21.33
CA THR A 291 -17.49 -13.77 20.78
C THR A 291 -17.64 -15.17 21.36
N ALA A 292 -18.87 -15.51 21.76
CA ALA A 292 -19.28 -16.86 22.15
C ALA A 292 -19.80 -17.66 20.95
N GLU A 293 -19.98 -18.97 21.14
CA GLU A 293 -20.61 -19.82 20.11
C GLU A 293 -22.05 -19.38 19.79
N PRO A 294 -22.52 -19.54 18.54
CA PRO A 294 -21.89 -20.26 17.41
C PRO A 294 -21.00 -19.41 16.48
N GLY A 295 -20.83 -18.12 16.76
CA GLY A 295 -20.16 -17.17 15.84
C GLY A 295 -18.62 -17.20 15.87
N LYS A 296 -18.04 -17.89 16.86
CA LYS A 296 -16.62 -17.81 17.19
C LYS A 296 -15.74 -18.37 16.07
N ALA A 297 -16.11 -19.53 15.50
CA ALA A 297 -15.37 -20.15 14.41
C ALA A 297 -15.32 -19.24 13.15
N ALA A 298 -16.41 -18.54 12.84
CA ALA A 298 -16.47 -17.65 11.67
C ALA A 298 -15.54 -16.43 11.83
N LEU A 299 -15.55 -15.79 13.00
CA LEU A 299 -14.66 -14.66 13.27
C LEU A 299 -13.18 -15.08 13.33
N PHE A 300 -12.88 -16.29 13.82
CA PHE A 300 -11.53 -16.84 13.75
C PHE A 300 -11.03 -16.93 12.30
N GLN A 301 -11.85 -17.48 11.40
CA GLN A 301 -11.49 -17.60 9.98
C GLN A 301 -11.36 -16.23 9.31
N ALA A 302 -12.17 -15.25 9.70
CA ALA A 302 -12.05 -13.88 9.21
C ALA A 302 -10.73 -13.22 9.69
N ALA A 303 -10.36 -13.37 10.97
CA ALA A 303 -9.08 -12.92 11.50
C ALA A 303 -7.90 -13.62 10.81
N PHE A 304 -8.02 -14.92 10.55
CA PHE A 304 -7.03 -15.69 9.80
C PHE A 304 -6.88 -15.19 8.36
N GLY A 305 -7.98 -14.81 7.70
CA GLY A 305 -7.94 -14.16 6.38
C GLY A 305 -7.15 -12.84 6.39
N VAL A 306 -7.36 -11.99 7.40
CA VAL A 306 -6.57 -10.74 7.58
C VAL A 306 -5.09 -11.05 7.80
N ARG A 307 -4.77 -12.08 8.59
CA ARG A 307 -3.38 -12.56 8.77
C ARG A 307 -2.74 -13.04 7.46
N GLN A 308 -3.49 -13.61 6.52
CA GLN A 308 -2.93 -13.97 5.21
C GLN A 308 -2.62 -12.75 4.35
N VAL A 309 -3.47 -11.71 4.41
CA VAL A 309 -3.19 -10.42 3.74
C VAL A 309 -1.95 -9.76 4.32
N GLU A 310 -1.81 -9.81 5.64
CA GLU A 310 -0.63 -9.32 6.35
C GLU A 310 0.65 -10.03 5.89
N VAL A 311 0.65 -11.37 5.84
CA VAL A 311 1.78 -12.16 5.32
C VAL A 311 2.16 -11.70 3.91
N GLY A 312 1.17 -11.48 3.04
CA GLY A 312 1.38 -10.94 1.70
C GLY A 312 2.07 -9.58 1.71
N LEU A 313 1.56 -8.63 2.50
CA LEU A 313 2.14 -7.28 2.62
C LEU A 313 3.53 -7.29 3.26
N ALA A 314 3.77 -8.14 4.26
CA ALA A 314 5.06 -8.33 4.91
C ALA A 314 6.10 -8.85 3.91
N SER A 315 5.71 -9.82 3.06
CA SER A 315 6.57 -10.36 2.03
C SER A 315 7.02 -9.30 1.02
N VAL A 316 6.07 -8.49 0.52
CA VAL A 316 6.34 -7.42 -0.45
C VAL A 316 7.15 -6.30 0.19
N THR A 317 6.85 -5.93 1.44
CA THR A 317 7.61 -4.93 2.19
C THR A 317 9.06 -5.37 2.36
N SER A 318 9.30 -6.61 2.80
CA SER A 318 10.65 -7.15 2.97
C SER A 318 11.41 -7.20 1.64
N LEU A 319 10.75 -7.65 0.57
CA LEU A 319 11.35 -7.68 -0.76
C LEU A 319 11.77 -6.29 -1.24
N LEU A 320 10.84 -5.33 -1.21
CA LEU A 320 11.10 -3.96 -1.67
C LEU A 320 12.14 -3.26 -0.80
N LEU A 321 12.07 -3.43 0.52
CA LEU A 321 13.03 -2.84 1.44
C LEU A 321 14.44 -3.38 1.19
N GLY A 322 14.58 -4.70 1.00
CA GLY A 322 15.87 -5.32 0.74
C GLY A 322 16.49 -4.87 -0.59
N LEU A 323 15.68 -4.78 -1.65
CA LEU A 323 16.11 -4.23 -2.94
C LEU A 323 16.47 -2.74 -2.83
N THR A 324 15.69 -1.96 -2.08
CA THR A 324 15.93 -0.54 -1.83
C THR A 324 17.25 -0.34 -1.10
N ALA A 325 17.47 -1.04 0.01
CA ALA A 325 18.71 -0.96 0.78
C ALA A 325 19.93 -1.38 -0.05
N SER A 326 19.80 -2.44 -0.86
CA SER A 326 20.87 -2.88 -1.77
C SER A 326 21.17 -1.84 -2.85
N THR A 327 20.14 -1.16 -3.38
CA THR A 327 20.27 -0.06 -4.36
C THR A 327 21.02 1.13 -3.75
N TYR A 328 20.67 1.54 -2.53
CA TYR A 328 21.45 2.54 -1.78
C TYR A 328 22.88 2.07 -1.52
N GLY A 329 23.07 0.79 -1.25
CA GLY A 329 24.39 0.19 -1.08
C GLY A 329 25.26 0.36 -2.32
N VAL A 330 24.73 0.08 -3.51
CA VAL A 330 25.41 0.32 -4.79
C VAL A 330 25.70 1.82 -4.99
N ALA A 331 24.72 2.69 -4.73
CA ALA A 331 24.91 4.14 -4.82
C ALA A 331 26.09 4.62 -3.95
N LEU A 332 26.15 4.16 -2.69
CA LEU A 332 27.22 4.48 -1.73
C LEU A 332 28.58 3.87 -2.10
N LEU A 333 28.60 2.77 -2.86
CA LEU A 333 29.85 2.22 -3.41
C LEU A 333 30.36 3.01 -4.60
N ILE A 334 29.48 3.66 -5.37
CA ILE A 334 29.84 4.48 -6.53
C ILE A 334 30.29 5.87 -6.08
N ASP A 335 29.56 6.49 -5.16
CA ASP A 335 29.81 7.85 -4.71
C ASP A 335 30.97 7.93 -3.72
N ARG A 336 32.13 8.41 -4.20
CA ARG A 336 33.36 8.53 -3.41
C ARG A 336 33.29 9.53 -2.26
N ARG A 337 32.23 10.35 -2.18
CA ARG A 337 31.97 11.21 -1.01
C ARG A 337 31.58 10.39 0.23
N PHE A 338 31.22 9.12 0.05
CA PHE A 338 30.84 8.20 1.11
C PHE A 338 31.85 7.05 1.27
N PRO A 339 32.05 6.54 2.50
CA PRO A 339 32.91 5.40 2.73
C PRO A 339 32.26 4.14 2.15
N ARG A 340 33.03 3.41 1.34
CA ARG A 340 32.56 2.21 0.62
C ARG A 340 31.99 1.12 1.53
N TRP A 341 32.54 0.98 2.74
CA TRP A 341 32.07 -0.03 3.71
C TRP A 341 30.62 0.21 4.13
N LEU A 342 30.14 1.46 4.12
CA LEU A 342 28.75 1.78 4.43
C LEU A 342 27.81 1.26 3.34
N GLY A 343 28.24 1.30 2.08
CA GLY A 343 27.52 0.71 0.97
C GLY A 343 27.52 -0.82 1.03
N ALA A 344 28.67 -1.44 1.32
CA ALA A 344 28.76 -2.88 1.51
C ALA A 344 27.87 -3.38 2.66
N PHE A 345 27.82 -2.65 3.78
CA PHE A 345 26.94 -2.97 4.90
C PHE A 345 25.46 -2.93 4.48
N ALA A 346 25.03 -1.90 3.74
CA ALA A 346 23.67 -1.83 3.21
C ALA A 346 23.30 -3.06 2.35
N ILE A 347 24.23 -3.54 1.51
CA ILE A 347 24.02 -4.74 0.67
C ILE A 347 23.94 -6.00 1.52
N VAL A 348 24.82 -6.16 2.52
CA VAL A 348 24.85 -7.31 3.43
C VAL A 348 23.54 -7.42 4.24
N GLY A 349 22.93 -6.31 4.63
CA GLY A 349 21.59 -6.32 5.22
C GLY A 349 20.47 -6.46 4.18
N GLY A 350 20.59 -5.77 3.05
CA GLY A 350 19.54 -5.64 2.05
C GLY A 350 19.25 -6.92 1.27
N VAL A 351 20.29 -7.62 0.78
CA VAL A 351 20.09 -8.83 -0.04
C VAL A 351 19.39 -9.94 0.75
N PRO A 352 19.80 -10.29 1.99
CA PRO A 352 19.07 -11.26 2.79
C PRO A 352 17.64 -10.81 3.14
N THR A 353 17.41 -9.52 3.35
CA THR A 353 16.05 -8.98 3.57
C THR A 353 15.16 -9.18 2.34
N ALA A 354 15.71 -9.02 1.13
CA ALA A 354 14.98 -9.29 -0.11
C ALA A 354 14.65 -10.79 -0.24
N ILE A 355 15.61 -11.65 0.07
CA ILE A 355 15.43 -13.11 0.09
C ILE A 355 14.35 -13.50 1.12
N ALA A 356 14.36 -12.90 2.31
CA ALA A 356 13.35 -13.12 3.33
C ALA A 356 11.95 -12.81 2.81
N GLY A 357 11.77 -11.73 2.04
CA GLY A 357 10.50 -11.41 1.39
C GLY A 357 9.99 -12.53 0.49
N VAL A 358 10.86 -13.12 -0.34
CA VAL A 358 10.51 -14.28 -1.20
C VAL A 358 10.15 -15.50 -0.37
N VAL A 359 10.86 -15.76 0.74
CA VAL A 359 10.59 -16.89 1.63
C VAL A 359 9.27 -16.70 2.36
N ILE A 360 8.96 -15.50 2.86
CA ILE A 360 7.68 -15.16 3.49
C ILE A 360 6.54 -15.37 2.49
N ALA A 361 6.69 -14.93 1.24
CA ALA A 361 5.67 -15.11 0.21
C ALA A 361 5.30 -16.59 -0.03
N ARG A 362 6.24 -17.52 0.19
CA ARG A 362 6.03 -18.95 -0.06
C ARG A 362 5.62 -19.73 1.19
N THR A 363 6.05 -19.29 2.36
CA THR A 363 5.99 -20.09 3.59
C THR A 363 5.30 -19.39 4.75
N GLY A 364 4.83 -18.16 4.55
CA GLY A 364 4.33 -17.33 5.64
C GLY A 364 5.42 -16.97 6.64
N PHE A 365 5.03 -16.79 7.90
CA PHE A 365 5.94 -16.49 9.01
C PHE A 365 6.66 -17.74 9.54
N SER A 366 7.12 -18.61 8.65
CA SER A 366 7.83 -19.84 9.02
C SER A 366 9.11 -19.57 9.82
N ASN A 367 9.59 -20.58 10.56
CA ASN A 367 10.88 -20.49 11.27
C ASN A 367 12.04 -20.10 10.36
N LEU A 368 12.05 -20.60 9.12
CA LEU A 368 13.05 -20.24 8.12
C LEU A 368 12.93 -18.76 7.72
N ALA A 369 11.70 -18.28 7.46
CA ALA A 369 11.46 -16.88 7.15
C ALA A 369 11.96 -15.97 8.29
N MET A 370 11.64 -16.31 9.55
CA MET A 370 12.06 -15.54 10.72
C MET A 370 13.57 -15.58 10.96
N ALA A 371 14.20 -16.75 10.76
CA ALA A 371 15.64 -16.92 10.89
C ALA A 371 16.45 -16.07 9.89
N ILE A 372 15.88 -15.75 8.73
CA ILE A 372 16.50 -14.85 7.73
C ILE A 372 16.11 -13.40 8.00
N ASN A 373 14.81 -13.13 8.20
CA ASN A 373 14.26 -11.78 8.30
C ASN A 373 14.74 -11.03 9.55
N MET A 374 14.73 -11.67 10.72
CA MET A 374 15.04 -10.99 11.98
C MET A 374 16.51 -10.52 12.04
N PRO A 375 17.52 -11.35 11.70
CA PRO A 375 18.90 -10.88 11.66
C PRO A 375 19.15 -9.84 10.57
N SER A 376 18.58 -10.02 9.37
CA SER A 376 18.78 -9.08 8.26
C SER A 376 18.14 -7.72 8.51
N GLY A 377 16.92 -7.69 9.05
CA GLY A 377 16.28 -6.46 9.52
C GLY A 377 17.06 -5.77 10.63
N SER A 378 17.60 -6.53 11.59
CA SER A 378 18.45 -5.98 12.65
C SER A 378 19.73 -5.35 12.11
N LEU A 379 20.35 -5.96 11.08
CA LEU A 379 21.50 -5.39 10.39
C LEU A 379 21.14 -4.08 9.67
N LEU A 380 19.96 -3.97 9.06
CA LEU A 380 19.49 -2.72 8.44
C LEU A 380 19.21 -1.62 9.47
N ILE A 381 18.66 -1.95 10.63
CA ILE A 381 18.49 -1.01 11.75
C ILE A 381 19.87 -0.50 12.21
N LEU A 382 20.83 -1.41 12.43
CA LEU A 382 22.19 -1.05 12.81
C LEU A 382 22.87 -0.19 11.73
N TRP A 383 22.68 -0.52 10.45
CA TRP A 383 23.18 0.27 9.34
C TRP A 383 22.63 1.70 9.37
N MET A 384 21.34 1.90 9.66
CA MET A 384 20.77 3.25 9.79
C MET A 384 21.36 4.04 10.96
N ILE A 385 21.61 3.41 12.10
CA ILE A 385 22.30 4.06 13.23
C ILE A 385 23.71 4.48 12.81
N VAL A 386 24.45 3.56 12.20
CA VAL A 386 25.83 3.78 11.77
C VAL A 386 25.91 4.86 10.67
N PHE A 387 24.97 4.86 9.73
CA PHE A 387 24.80 5.92 8.74
C PHE A 387 24.57 7.27 9.41
N GLY A 388 23.63 7.35 10.34
CA GLY A 388 23.32 8.57 11.07
C GLY A 388 24.53 9.11 11.86
N VAL A 389 25.19 8.26 12.65
CA VAL A 389 26.40 8.66 13.40
C VAL A 389 27.52 9.13 12.47
N SER A 390 27.72 8.44 11.34
CA SER A 390 28.74 8.82 10.34
C SER A 390 28.41 10.14 9.64
N GLY A 391 27.13 10.47 9.47
CA GLY A 391 26.66 11.75 8.94
C GLY A 391 26.88 12.91 9.92
N TRP A 392 26.84 12.66 11.22
CA TRP A 392 27.16 13.68 12.25
C TRP A 392 28.66 13.99 12.35
N ARG A 393 29.52 13.01 12.06
CA ARG A 393 30.99 13.14 12.19
C ARG A 393 31.65 13.81 10.99
N ARG A 394 31.06 13.73 9.80
CA ARG A 394 31.58 14.35 8.58
C ARG A 394 31.22 15.85 8.56
N ARG A 395 32.07 16.66 9.17
CA ARG A 395 32.12 18.11 8.96
C ARG A 395 33.10 18.41 7.84
#